data_AF-A0A7Y7WKQ1-F1
#
_entry.id   AF-A0A7Y7WKQ1-F1
#
_cell.length_a   1.000
_cell.length_b   1.000
_cell.length_c   1.000
_cell.angle_alpha   90.00
_cell.angle_beta   90.00
_cell.angle_gamma   90.00
#
_symmetry.space_group_name_H-M   'P 1'
#
loop_
_entity.id
_entity.type
_entity.pdbx_description
1 polymer ?
#
loop_
_entity_poly.entity_id
_entity_poly.type
_entity_poly.pdbx_seq_one_letter_code
_entity_poly.pdbx_strand_id
1 'polypeptide(L)'
;MSLHEERVPYETIKAWVLEAYFDFCRDRGVVSGLPHAEMLGAVSYEYEECFERPIECLMLEVVYMILNGGWYEESMTCHRKKIQSLIAEHGLGSLLATVPVEEAKIFQHDLKALKLI
;
A
#
# COMPACT_ATOMS: atom_id res chain seq x y z
N MET A 1 -5.92 -3.02 23.91
CA MET A 1 -4.65 -3.59 23.43
C MET A 1 -4.19 -2.67 22.31
N SER A 2 -3.11 -1.94 22.51
CA SER A 2 -2.61 -0.98 21.52
C SER A 2 -2.12 -1.78 20.30
N LEU A 3 -2.62 -1.48 19.11
CA LEU A 3 -2.14 -2.06 17.85
C LEU A 3 -0.71 -1.62 17.50
N HIS A 4 -0.06 -0.82 18.35
CA HIS A 4 1.21 -0.15 18.05
C HIS A 4 2.48 -0.86 18.55
N GLU A 5 2.43 -1.99 19.27
CA GLU A 5 3.67 -2.61 19.78
C GLU A 5 4.43 -3.44 18.73
N GLU A 6 3.73 -4.14 17.84
CA GLU A 6 4.35 -5.01 16.83
C GLU A 6 4.18 -4.48 15.40
N ARG A 7 5.17 -4.78 14.54
CA ARG A 7 5.14 -4.40 13.12
C ARG A 7 4.14 -5.27 12.36
N VAL A 8 3.30 -4.65 11.54
CA VAL A 8 2.34 -5.35 10.68
C VAL A 8 3.06 -5.95 9.46
N PRO A 9 2.90 -7.26 9.18
CA PRO A 9 3.49 -7.90 8.00
C PRO A 9 2.90 -7.41 6.67
N TYR A 10 3.72 -7.37 5.63
CA TYR A 10 3.34 -6.96 4.27
C TYR A 10 2.13 -7.75 3.75
N GLU A 11 2.11 -9.06 3.96
CA GLU A 11 0.99 -9.92 3.55
C GLU A 11 -0.32 -9.52 4.25
N THR A 12 -0.23 -9.09 5.50
CA THR A 12 -1.40 -8.64 6.29
C THR A 12 -1.92 -7.30 5.77
N ILE A 13 -1.03 -6.34 5.51
CA ILE A 13 -1.40 -5.05 4.89
C ILE A 13 -2.09 -5.29 3.55
N LYS A 14 -1.52 -6.15 2.70
CA LYS A 14 -2.12 -6.54 1.41
C LYS A 14 -3.50 -7.17 1.58
N ALA A 15 -3.67 -8.10 2.53
CA ALA A 15 -4.95 -8.75 2.78
C ALA A 15 -6.03 -7.74 3.20
N TRP A 16 -5.71 -6.85 4.14
CA TRP A 16 -6.63 -5.80 4.61
C TRP A 16 -7.07 -4.86 3.49
N VAL A 17 -6.12 -4.41 2.66
CA VAL A 17 -6.44 -3.52 1.53
C VAL A 17 -7.31 -4.24 0.49
N LEU A 18 -7.04 -5.52 0.21
CA LEU A 18 -7.85 -6.31 -0.74
C LEU A 18 -9.26 -6.57 -0.22
N GLU A 19 -9.41 -6.85 1.07
CA GLU A 19 -10.71 -7.03 1.72
C GLU A 19 -11.52 -5.73 1.68
N ALA A 20 -10.91 -4.61 2.07
CA ALA A 20 -11.55 -3.30 1.97
C ALA A 20 -11.94 -2.98 0.52
N TYR A 21 -11.05 -3.20 -0.44
CA TYR A 21 -11.34 -2.99 -1.86
C TYR A 21 -12.55 -3.82 -2.32
N PHE A 22 -12.63 -5.09 -1.93
CA PHE A 22 -13.77 -5.94 -2.24
C PHE A 22 -15.08 -5.37 -1.66
N ASP A 23 -15.06 -4.94 -0.39
CA ASP A 23 -16.22 -4.35 0.27
C ASP A 23 -16.65 -3.04 -0.39
N PHE A 24 -15.71 -2.15 -0.74
CA PHE A 24 -16.02 -0.92 -1.48
C PHE A 24 -16.58 -1.21 -2.88
N CYS A 25 -16.04 -2.21 -3.59
CA CYS A 25 -16.61 -2.67 -4.86
C CYS A 25 -18.06 -3.12 -4.71
N ARG A 26 -18.38 -3.90 -3.66
CA ARG A 26 -19.75 -4.35 -3.39
C ARG A 26 -20.66 -3.18 -3.03
N ASP A 27 -20.30 -2.41 -2.02
CA ASP A 27 -21.20 -1.47 -1.35
C ASP A 27 -21.28 -0.11 -2.06
N ARG A 28 -20.20 0.30 -2.73
CA ARG A 28 -20.15 1.59 -3.43
C ARG A 28 -20.13 1.46 -4.94
N GLY A 29 -19.43 0.45 -5.47
CA GLY A 29 -19.43 0.16 -6.90
C GLY A 29 -20.78 -0.40 -7.37
N VAL A 30 -21.15 -1.57 -6.88
CA VAL A 30 -22.36 -2.28 -7.33
C VAL A 30 -23.63 -1.63 -6.81
N VAL A 31 -23.71 -1.34 -5.50
CA VAL A 31 -24.93 -0.80 -4.89
C VAL A 31 -25.12 0.69 -5.21
N SER A 32 -24.06 1.49 -5.16
CA SER A 32 -24.16 2.96 -5.30
C SER A 32 -23.73 3.49 -6.68
N GLY A 33 -23.16 2.65 -7.54
CA GLY A 33 -22.74 3.03 -8.90
C GLY A 33 -21.51 3.93 -8.97
N LEU A 34 -20.69 4.00 -7.91
CA LEU A 34 -19.51 4.86 -7.92
C LEU A 34 -18.45 4.39 -8.92
N PRO A 35 -17.74 5.32 -9.59
CA PRO A 35 -16.63 4.98 -10.45
C PRO A 35 -15.52 4.22 -9.71
N HIS A 36 -14.86 3.30 -10.40
CA HIS A 36 -13.78 2.51 -9.81
C HIS A 36 -12.60 3.35 -9.30
N ALA A 37 -12.30 4.49 -9.94
CA ALA A 37 -11.30 5.44 -9.45
C ALA A 37 -11.65 5.99 -8.05
N GLU A 38 -12.92 6.32 -7.81
CA GLU A 38 -13.39 6.81 -6.51
C GLU A 38 -13.34 5.71 -5.44
N MET A 39 -13.59 4.46 -5.83
CA MET A 39 -13.46 3.31 -4.92
C MET A 39 -12.00 3.11 -4.47
N LEU A 40 -11.04 3.18 -5.39
CA LEU A 40 -9.62 3.12 -5.03
C LEU A 40 -9.21 4.30 -4.11
N GLY A 41 -9.75 5.50 -4.38
CA GLY A 41 -9.60 6.65 -3.50
C GLY A 41 -10.14 6.39 -2.08
N ALA A 42 -11.35 5.83 -1.98
CA ALA A 42 -11.97 5.50 -0.70
C ALA A 42 -11.19 4.43 0.08
N VAL A 43 -10.69 3.39 -0.60
CA VAL A 43 -9.79 2.39 0.01
C VAL A 43 -8.53 3.06 0.53
N SER A 44 -7.94 3.97 -0.25
CA SER A 44 -6.72 4.67 0.17
C SER A 44 -6.93 5.55 1.40
N TYR A 45 -8.11 6.17 1.49
CA TYR A 45 -8.52 7.04 2.60
C TYR A 45 -8.81 6.25 3.88
N GLU A 46 -9.36 5.03 3.77
CA GLU A 46 -9.66 4.16 4.93
C GLU A 46 -8.42 3.88 5.79
N TYR A 47 -7.23 3.79 5.16
CA TYR A 47 -5.97 3.55 5.85
C TYR A 47 -5.05 4.78 5.92
N GLU A 48 -5.58 5.97 5.63
CA GLU A 48 -4.83 7.21 5.83
C GLU A 48 -4.48 7.32 7.33
N GLU A 49 -3.18 7.51 7.62
CA GLU A 49 -2.65 7.58 9.00
C GLU A 49 -2.80 6.29 9.84
N CYS A 50 -3.17 5.15 9.26
CA CYS A 50 -3.27 3.89 10.03
C CYS A 50 -1.92 3.29 10.45
N PHE A 51 -0.82 3.71 9.83
CA PHE A 51 0.51 3.20 10.10
C PHE A 51 1.46 4.32 10.50
N GLU A 52 2.25 4.07 11.54
CA GLU A 52 3.25 5.02 12.05
C GLU A 52 4.67 4.64 11.63
N ARG A 53 4.94 3.36 11.35
CA ARG A 53 6.29 2.91 10.98
C ARG A 53 6.54 3.19 9.50
N PRO A 54 7.67 3.82 9.14
CA PRO A 54 7.96 4.15 7.74
C PRO A 54 7.93 2.95 6.77
N ILE A 55 8.32 1.75 7.23
CA ILE A 55 8.26 0.54 6.41
C ILE A 55 6.82 0.08 6.13
N GLU A 56 5.90 0.24 7.10
CA GLU A 56 4.49 -0.10 6.92
C GLU A 56 3.81 0.89 5.96
N CYS A 57 4.12 2.19 6.11
CA CYS A 57 3.68 3.21 5.16
C CYS A 57 4.19 2.93 3.74
N LEU A 58 5.47 2.56 3.61
CA LEU A 58 6.06 2.20 2.32
C LEU A 58 5.36 0.97 1.71
N MET A 59 5.11 -0.06 2.51
CA MET A 59 4.38 -1.27 2.10
C MET A 59 2.97 -0.94 1.62
N LEU A 60 2.23 -0.12 2.36
CA LEU A 60 0.88 0.29 2.00
C LEU A 60 0.83 1.00 0.64
N GLU A 61 1.73 1.96 0.41
CA GLU A 61 1.80 2.70 -0.84
C GLU A 61 2.13 1.79 -2.05
N VAL A 62 2.96 0.76 -1.84
CA VAL A 62 3.22 -0.27 -2.87
C VAL A 62 1.98 -1.09 -3.17
N VAL A 63 1.22 -1.52 -2.14
CA VAL A 63 -0.04 -2.25 -2.34
C VAL A 63 -1.02 -1.41 -3.16
N TYR A 64 -1.16 -0.11 -2.87
CA TYR A 64 -2.04 0.77 -3.65
C TYR A 64 -1.62 0.90 -5.11
N MET A 65 -0.31 1.02 -5.40
CA MET A 65 0.16 1.05 -6.78
C MET A 65 -0.14 -0.26 -7.53
N ILE A 66 0.04 -1.41 -6.87
CA ILE A 66 -0.28 -2.71 -7.47
C ILE A 66 -1.77 -2.84 -7.71
N LEU A 67 -2.59 -2.50 -6.72
CA LEU A 67 -4.06 -2.57 -6.82
C LEU A 67 -4.61 -1.66 -7.92
N ASN A 68 -4.03 -0.47 -8.08
CA ASN A 68 -4.37 0.44 -9.18
C ASN A 68 -4.10 -0.19 -10.55
N GLY A 69 -3.07 -1.04 -10.67
CA GLY A 69 -2.75 -1.77 -11.90
C GLY A 69 -2.32 -0.90 -13.07
N GLY A 70 -2.08 0.40 -12.85
CA GLY A 70 -1.78 1.37 -13.90
C GLY A 70 -3.01 1.93 -14.61
N TRP A 71 -4.23 1.67 -14.13
CA TRP A 71 -5.45 2.19 -14.75
C TRP A 71 -5.64 3.70 -14.55
N TYR A 72 -5.07 4.28 -13.48
CA TYR A 72 -5.23 5.71 -13.18
C TYR A 72 -3.87 6.37 -12.94
N GLU A 73 -3.34 7.02 -13.98
CA GLU A 73 -2.00 7.61 -14.02
C GLU A 73 -1.75 8.66 -12.94
N GLU A 74 -2.75 9.49 -12.62
CA GLU A 74 -2.63 10.52 -11.59
C GLU A 74 -2.43 9.89 -10.19
N SER A 75 -3.25 8.91 -9.83
CA SER A 75 -3.10 8.14 -8.58
C SER A 75 -1.75 7.42 -8.55
N MET A 76 -1.36 6.75 -9.64
CA MET A 76 -0.04 6.11 -9.76
C MET A 76 1.11 7.08 -9.53
N THR A 77 1.00 8.29 -10.06
CA THR A 77 2.01 9.36 -9.89
C THR A 77 2.09 9.82 -8.43
N CYS A 78 0.95 9.93 -7.75
CA CYS A 78 0.89 10.30 -6.33
C CYS A 78 1.60 9.25 -5.46
N HIS A 79 1.20 7.97 -5.57
CA HIS A 79 1.80 6.89 -4.79
C HIS A 79 3.31 6.73 -5.09
N ARG A 80 3.71 6.83 -6.37
CA ARG A 80 5.13 6.79 -6.76
C ARG A 80 5.96 7.87 -6.06
N LYS A 81 5.45 9.11 -6.00
CA LYS A 81 6.14 10.21 -5.30
C LYS A 81 6.31 9.90 -3.81
N LYS A 82 5.25 9.43 -3.15
CA LYS A 82 5.31 9.08 -1.72
C LYS A 82 6.32 7.97 -1.44
N ILE A 83 6.34 6.90 -2.25
CA ILE A 83 7.31 5.83 -2.14
C ILE A 83 8.74 6.35 -2.32
N GLN A 84 8.98 7.15 -3.35
CA GLN A 84 10.29 7.73 -3.61
C GLN A 84 10.75 8.63 -2.46
N SER A 85 9.86 9.44 -1.89
CA SER A 85 10.13 10.24 -0.70
C SER A 85 10.52 9.40 0.51
N LEU A 86 9.74 8.35 0.83
CA LEU A 86 10.03 7.44 1.94
C LEU A 86 11.39 6.73 1.77
N ILE A 87 11.68 6.25 0.57
CA ILE A 87 12.96 5.59 0.26
C ILE A 87 14.12 6.59 0.35
N ALA A 88 13.95 7.81 -0.14
CA ALA A 88 14.99 8.85 -0.09
C ALA A 88 15.28 9.31 1.34
N GLU A 89 14.24 9.42 2.18
CA GLU A 89 14.35 9.89 3.56
C GLU A 89 15.02 8.87 4.47
N HIS A 90 14.61 7.61 4.41
CA HIS A 90 15.06 6.59 5.37
C HIS A 90 16.11 5.63 4.79
N GLY A 91 16.18 5.50 3.46
CA GLY A 91 16.99 4.50 2.77
C GLY A 91 16.35 3.11 2.79
N LEU A 92 16.23 2.47 1.62
CA LEU A 92 15.56 1.16 1.51
C LEU A 92 16.20 0.08 2.39
N GLY A 93 17.53 0.05 2.51
CA GLY A 93 18.20 -0.93 3.37
C GLY A 93 17.85 -0.77 4.85
N SER A 94 17.68 0.47 5.32
CA SER A 94 17.27 0.76 6.70
C SER A 94 15.83 0.34 6.95
N LEU A 95 14.93 0.67 6.00
CA LEU A 95 13.51 0.29 6.05
C LEU A 95 13.31 -1.23 6.14
N LEU A 96 14.17 -2.01 5.48
CA LEU A 96 14.10 -3.47 5.46
C LEU A 96 14.86 -4.15 6.60
N ALA A 97 15.60 -3.42 7.44
CA ALA A 97 16.50 -4.01 8.42
C ALA A 97 15.79 -4.91 9.46
N THR A 98 14.52 -4.62 9.76
CA THR A 98 13.69 -5.37 10.71
C THR A 98 12.68 -6.29 10.04
N VAL A 99 12.65 -6.34 8.71
CA VAL A 99 11.73 -7.18 7.94
C VAL A 99 12.33 -8.58 7.78
N PRO A 100 11.58 -9.65 8.08
CA PRO A 100 12.03 -11.03 7.84
C PRO A 100 12.48 -11.23 6.39
N VAL A 101 13.55 -11.99 6.18
CA VAL A 101 14.19 -12.16 4.86
C VAL A 101 13.22 -12.63 3.78
N GLU A 102 12.34 -13.59 4.09
CA GLU A 102 11.37 -14.11 3.11
C GLU A 102 10.30 -13.08 2.74
N GLU A 103 9.85 -12.28 3.71
CA GLU A 103 8.92 -11.17 3.45
C GLU A 103 9.60 -10.07 2.63
N ALA A 104 10.84 -9.72 2.96
CA ALA A 104 11.62 -8.72 2.24
C ALA A 104 11.85 -9.12 0.77
N LYS A 105 12.06 -10.42 0.48
CA LYS A 105 12.18 -10.92 -0.90
C LYS A 105 10.90 -10.70 -1.71
N ILE A 106 9.74 -10.99 -1.13
CA ILE A 106 8.44 -10.77 -1.77
C ILE A 106 8.24 -9.28 -2.02
N PHE A 107 8.47 -8.45 -0.99
CA PHE A 107 8.30 -7.01 -1.11
C PHE A 107 9.25 -6.37 -2.14
N GLN A 108 10.51 -6.82 -2.20
CA GLN A 108 11.46 -6.37 -3.22
C GLN A 108 11.09 -6.84 -4.63
N HIS A 109 10.46 -8.00 -4.77
CA HIS A 109 9.96 -8.46 -6.06
C HIS A 109 8.90 -7.48 -6.61
N ASP A 110 7.99 -7.05 -5.74
CA ASP A 110 6.94 -6.08 -6.06
C ASP A 110 7.51 -4.69 -6.40
N LEU A 111 8.49 -4.19 -5.64
CA LEU A 111 9.20 -2.95 -5.95
C LEU A 111 9.86 -2.99 -7.34
N LYS A 112 10.45 -4.13 -7.72
CA LYS A 112 11.05 -4.34 -9.06
C LYS A 112 9.98 -4.36 -10.16
N ALA A 113 8.86 -5.04 -9.92
CA ALA A 113 7.74 -5.05 -10.86
C ALA A 113 7.22 -3.63 -11.15
N LEU A 114 7.20 -2.77 -10.13
CA LEU A 114 6.84 -1.35 -10.23
C LEU A 114 7.97 -0.44 -10.75
N LYS A 115 9.17 -0.97 -11.03
CA LYS A 115 10.36 -0.22 -11.45
C LYS A 115 10.70 0.91 -10.47
N LEU A 116 10.68 0.61 -9.18
CA LEU A 116 11.05 1.53 -8.10
C LEU A 116 12.48 1.30 -7.61
N ILE A 117 13.04 0.12 -7.92
CA ILE A 117 14.42 -0.30 -7.64
C ILE A 117 14.97 -1.12 -8.80
#